data_AF-A0A069A4E4-F1
#
_entry.id   AF-A0A069A4E4-F1
#
_cell.length_a   1.000
_cell.length_b   1.000
_cell.length_c   1.000
_cell.angle_alpha   90.00
_cell.angle_beta   90.00
_cell.angle_gamma   90.00
#
_symmetry.space_group_name_H-M   'P 1'
#
loop_
_entity.id
_entity.type
_entity.pdbx_description
1 polymer ?
#
loop_
_entity_poly.entity_id
_entity_poly.type
_entity_poly.pdbx_seq_one_letter_code
_entity_poly.pdbx_strand_id
1 'polypeptide(L)' 'MLRTESYELLNKRFGVDLHRRLINKRRKMAEEGVSESKREKVNNLDVIQDDKKLIEGYVAIVKDMALKYGISSDLSKN' A
#
# COMPACT_ATOMS: atom_id res chain seq x y z
N MET A 1 -0.08 2.10 -13.66
CA MET A 1 0.92 1.04 -13.97
C MET A 1 1.83 0.80 -12.77
N LEU A 2 2.76 1.71 -12.41
CA LEU A 2 3.69 1.50 -11.28
C LEU A 2 3.03 1.24 -9.91
N ARG A 3 1.94 1.96 -9.58
CA ARG A 3 1.20 1.75 -8.32
C ARG A 3 0.55 0.37 -8.23
N THR A 4 0.05 -0.15 -9.34
CA THR A 4 -0.60 -1.46 -9.38
C THR A 4 0.47 -2.55 -9.22
N GLU A 5 1.57 -2.42 -9.96
CA GLU A 5 2.72 -3.34 -9.87
C GLU A 5 3.31 -3.34 -8.45
N SER A 6 3.43 -2.19 -7.79
CA SER A 6 3.96 -2.13 -6.42
C SER A 6 3.07 -2.87 -5.42
N TYR A 7 1.74 -2.80 -5.54
CA TYR A 7 0.84 -3.57 -4.70
C TYR A 7 0.89 -5.08 -4.99
N GLU A 8 1.01 -5.47 -6.26
CA GLU A 8 1.17 -6.87 -6.64
C GLU A 8 2.48 -7.46 -6.10
N LEU A 9 3.58 -6.72 -6.21
CA LEU A 9 4.88 -7.13 -5.67
C LEU A 9 4.86 -7.22 -4.15
N LEU A 10 4.19 -6.29 -3.47
CA LEU A 10 4.01 -6.35 -2.01
C LEU A 10 3.24 -7.62 -1.61
N ASN A 11 2.12 -7.91 -2.27
CA ASN A 11 1.36 -9.15 -2.02
C ASN A 11 2.22 -10.41 -2.24
N LYS A 12 2.96 -10.48 -3.36
CA LYS A 12 3.79 -11.63 -3.72
C LYS A 12 4.97 -11.82 -2.77
N ARG A 13 5.76 -10.77 -2.51
CA ARG A 13 7.01 -10.86 -1.73
C ARG A 13 6.78 -11.02 -0.24
N PHE A 14 5.74 -10.38 0.30
CA PHE A 14 5.45 -10.39 1.74
C PHE A 14 4.33 -11.37 2.11
N GLY A 15 3.76 -12.09 1.14
CA GLY A 15 2.68 -13.06 1.39
C GLY A 15 1.42 -12.42 1.98
N VAL A 16 1.14 -11.17 1.57
CA VAL A 16 -0.02 -10.40 2.08
C VAL A 16 -1.11 -10.31 1.03
N ASP A 17 -2.30 -9.93 1.48
CA ASP A 17 -3.48 -9.73 0.64
C ASP A 17 -4.06 -8.34 0.94
N LEU A 18 -3.57 -7.34 0.21
CA LEU A 18 -4.03 -5.95 0.33
C LEU A 18 -5.52 -5.79 0.00
N HIS A 19 -6.05 -6.56 -0.95
CA HIS A 19 -7.44 -6.43 -1.37
C HIS A 19 -8.39 -6.87 -0.25
N ARG A 20 -8.13 -8.04 0.35
CA ARG A 20 -8.91 -8.51 1.50
C ARG A 20 -8.78 -7.58 2.70
N ARG A 21 -7.58 -7.03 2.97
CA ARG A 21 -7.38 -6.04 4.03
C ARG A 21 -8.17 -4.75 3.78
N LEU A 22 -8.24 -4.27 2.53
CA LEU A 22 -9.05 -3.11 2.17
C LEU A 22 -10.54 -3.36 2.39
N ILE A 23 -11.05 -4.52 1.97
CA ILE A 23 -12.44 -4.92 2.22
C ILE A 23 -12.72 -4.95 3.72
N ASN A 24 -11.85 -5.58 4.50
CA ASN A 24 -11.99 -5.67 5.96
C ASN A 24 -11.97 -4.29 6.61
N LYS A 25 -11.10 -3.37 6.17
CA LYS A 25 -11.06 -1.98 6.68
C LYS A 25 -12.38 -1.26 6.40
N ARG A 26 -12.89 -1.33 5.17
CA ARG A 26 -14.18 -0.72 4.79
C ARG A 26 -15.35 -1.31 5.57
N ARG A 27 -15.32 -2.62 5.81
CA ARG A 27 -16.32 -3.31 6.64
C ARG A 27 -16.28 -2.85 8.09
N LYS A 28 -15.08 -2.81 8.70
CA LYS A 28 -14.89 -2.32 10.07
C LYS A 28 -15.39 -0.88 10.22
N MET A 29 -15.09 -0.01 9.27
CA MET A 29 -15.61 1.36 9.28
C MET A 29 -17.14 1.42 9.16
N ALA A 30 -17.76 0.48 8.45
CA ALA A 30 -19.22 0.40 8.37
C ALA A 30 -19.82 -0.02 9.72
N GLU A 31 -19.19 -1.00 10.37
CA GLU A 31 -19.54 -1.46 11.73
C GLU A 31 -19.35 -0.33 12.77
N GLU A 32 -18.39 0.57 12.56
CA GLU A 32 -18.15 1.77 13.37
C GLU A 32 -19.07 2.96 13.02
N GLY A 33 -19.99 2.81 12.06
CA GLY A 33 -20.97 3.83 11.69
C GLY A 33 -20.43 4.94 10.77
N VAL A 34 -19.29 4.73 10.10
CA VAL A 34 -18.74 5.71 9.15
C VAL A 34 -19.61 5.77 7.88
N SER A 35 -19.86 6.99 7.39
CA SER A 35 -20.65 7.21 6.17
C SER A 35 -20.05 6.51 4.95
N GLU A 36 -20.91 6.06 4.04
CA GLU A 36 -20.52 5.39 2.80
C GLU A 36 -19.51 6.19 1.98
N SER A 37 -19.79 7.49 1.78
CA SER A 37 -18.92 8.42 1.04
C SER A 37 -17.50 8.55 1.61
N LYS A 38 -17.32 8.31 2.92
CA LYS A 38 -16.00 8.28 3.56
C LYS A 38 -15.34 6.91 3.39
N ARG A 39 -16.10 5.81 3.50
CA ARG A 39 -15.60 4.43 3.33
C ARG A 39 -15.14 4.15 1.91
N GLU A 40 -15.82 4.67 0.90
CA GLU A 40 -15.44 4.48 -0.51
C GLU A 40 -14.09 5.09 -0.87
N LYS A 41 -13.72 6.20 -0.21
CA LYS A 41 -12.44 6.90 -0.44
C LYS A 41 -11.23 6.13 0.13
N VAL A 42 -11.47 5.17 1.01
CA VAL A 42 -10.42 4.33 1.58
C VAL A 42 -9.81 3.47 0.49
N ASN A 43 -8.48 3.44 0.45
CA ASN A 43 -7.69 2.78 -0.59
C ASN A 43 -6.52 1.98 0.03
N ASN A 44 -5.70 1.36 -0.82
CA ASN A 44 -4.59 0.51 -0.38
C ASN A 44 -3.53 1.25 0.45
N LEU A 45 -3.29 2.55 0.22
CA LEU A 45 -2.34 3.32 1.04
C LEU A 45 -2.85 3.48 2.47
N ASP A 46 -4.17 3.66 2.66
CA ASP A 46 -4.76 3.70 4.00
C ASP A 46 -4.62 2.37 4.74
N VAL A 47 -4.58 1.26 4.01
CA VAL A 47 -4.31 -0.08 4.57
C VAL A 47 -2.84 -0.23 4.93
N ILE A 48 -1.95 0.23 4.05
CA ILE A 48 -0.50 0.19 4.27
C ILE A 48 -0.13 1.04 5.49
N GLN A 49 -0.69 2.24 5.61
CA GLN A 49 -0.42 3.18 6.70
C GLN A 49 -0.80 2.64 8.09
N ASP A 50 -1.78 1.74 8.18
CA ASP A 50 -2.23 1.17 9.45
C ASP A 50 -1.28 0.09 10.01
N ASP A 51 -0.40 -0.49 9.19
CA ASP A 51 0.41 -1.66 9.56
C ASP A 51 1.89 -1.40 9.29
N LYS A 52 2.69 -1.30 10.37
CA LYS A 52 4.14 -1.06 10.30
C LYS A 52 4.87 -2.02 9.36
N LYS A 53 4.47 -3.30 9.31
CA LYS A 53 5.09 -4.28 8.41
C LYS A 53 4.74 -4.01 6.95
N LEU A 54 3.53 -3.52 6.66
CA LEU A 54 3.15 -3.13 5.30
C LEU A 54 3.86 -1.85 4.86
N ILE A 55 4.06 -0.88 5.75
CA ILE A 55 4.84 0.33 5.46
C ILE A 55 6.26 -0.06 5.05
N GLU A 56 6.98 -0.82 5.90
CA GLU A 56 8.34 -1.25 5.63
C GLU A 56 8.42 -2.09 4.34
N GLY A 57 7.48 -3.01 4.16
CA GLY A 57 7.43 -3.84 2.95
C GLY A 57 7.18 -3.03 1.69
N TYR A 58 6.27 -2.07 1.73
CA TYR A 58 5.97 -1.19 0.60
C TYR A 58 7.18 -0.31 0.24
N VAL A 59 7.87 0.26 1.23
CA VAL A 59 9.09 1.05 1.01
C VAL A 59 10.18 0.23 0.36
N ALA A 60 10.39 -1.02 0.80
CA ALA A 60 11.35 -1.93 0.18
C ALA A 60 11.01 -2.22 -1.30
N ILE A 61 9.74 -2.49 -1.61
CA ILE A 61 9.28 -2.68 -3.00
C ILE A 61 9.54 -1.44 -3.86
N VAL A 62 9.19 -0.25 -3.38
CA VAL A 62 9.37 0.99 -4.16
C VAL A 62 10.85 1.28 -4.41
N LYS A 63 11.73 1.04 -3.43
CA LYS A 63 13.18 1.16 -3.59
C LYS A 63 13.71 0.21 -4.67
N ASP A 64 13.32 -1.05 -4.64
CA ASP A 64 13.73 -2.04 -5.64
C ASP A 64 13.20 -1.69 -7.04
N MET A 65 11.96 -1.20 -7.13
CA MET A 65 11.39 -0.71 -8.39
C MET A 65 12.15 0.50 -8.93
N ALA A 66 12.54 1.45 -8.09
CA ALA A 66 13.33 2.61 -8.53
C ALA A 66 14.66 2.18 -9.18
N LEU A 67 15.36 1.22 -8.57
CA LEU A 67 16.57 0.62 -9.14
C LEU A 67 16.30 -0.10 -10.47
N LYS A 68 15.25 -0.92 -10.54
CA LYS A 68 14.85 -1.66 -11.75
C LYS A 68 14.57 -0.74 -12.94
N TYR A 69 13.93 0.41 -12.70
CA TYR A 69 13.58 1.38 -13.74
C TYR A 69 14.66 2.44 -13.98
N GLY A 70 15.86 2.28 -13.42
CA GLY A 70 16.99 3.16 -13.68
C GLY A 70 16.87 4.55 -13.06
N ILE A 71 15.99 4.73 -12.07
CA ILE A 71 15.98 5.93 -11.24
C ILE A 71 17.12 5.75 -10.22
N SER A 72 18.34 6.12 -10.62
CA SER A 72 19.47 6.23 -9.68
C SER A 72 19.10 7.27 -8.64
N SER A 73 19.17 6.90 -7.36
CA SER A 73 18.86 7.78 -6.26
C SER A 73 19.93 8.87 -6.11
N ASP A 74 19.83 9.92 -6.91
CA ASP A 74 20.45 11.22 -6.64
C ASP A 74 19.66 12.01 -5.57
N LEU A 75 19.04 11.28 -4.63
CA LEU A 75 18.29 11.82 -3.50
C LEU A 75 19.16 11.97 -2.24
N SER A 76 20.49 11.79 -2.35
CA SER A 76 21.45 12.14 -1.28
C SER A 76 21.81 13.63 -1.27
N LYS A 77 21.26 14.44 -2.18
CA LYS A 77 21.45 15.88 -2.23
C LYS A 77 20.12 16.60 -2.04
N ASN A 78 19.75 16.84 -0.78
CA ASN A 78 19.09 18.05 -0.29
C ASN A 78 19.03 18.00 1.22
#